data_AF-A0A3D5L432-F1
#
_entry.id   AF-A0A3D5L432-F1
#
_cell.length_a   1.000
_cell.length_b   1.000
_cell.length_c   1.000
_cell.angle_alpha   90.00
_cell.angle_beta   90.00
_cell.angle_gamma   90.00
#
_symmetry.space_group_name_H-M   'P 1'
#
loop_
_entity.id
_entity.type
_entity.pdbx_description
1 polymer ?
#
loop_
_entity_poly.entity_id
_entity_poly.type
_entity_poly.pdbx_seq_one_letter_code
_entity_poly.pdbx_strand_id
1 'polypeptide(L)'
;AISIEEKPEHPKSNYAVPGLYFYDNDVVDIAANVKPSARGEIEITSINNEYLRRGTLQVETLGRGFAWLDTGTHDQLLDAADFVAAFQKRQGLYISCIEEIAYKRGF
;
A
#
# COMPACT_ATOMS: atom_id res chain seq x y z
N ALA A 1 -14.92 -4.15 -2.18
CA ALA A 1 -14.34 -5.41 -2.72
C ALA A 1 -15.24 -6.59 -2.37
N ILE A 2 -15.12 -7.74 -3.07
CA ILE A 2 -15.91 -8.95 -2.77
C ILE A 2 -15.13 -9.91 -1.86
N SER A 3 -13.82 -10.05 -2.06
CA SER A 3 -12.92 -10.88 -1.24
C SER A 3 -11.49 -10.34 -1.31
N ILE A 4 -10.69 -10.57 -0.27
CA ILE A 4 -9.26 -10.29 -0.23
C ILE A 4 -8.52 -11.52 0.30
N GLU A 5 -7.49 -11.95 -0.42
CA GLU A 5 -6.69 -13.14 -0.09
C GLU A 5 -5.21 -12.76 -0.08
N GLU A 6 -4.50 -13.24 0.94
CA GLU A 6 -3.07 -13.01 1.09
C GLU A 6 -2.29 -14.05 0.28
N LYS A 7 -1.56 -13.59 -0.74
CA LYS A 7 -0.71 -14.43 -1.61
C LYS A 7 -1.39 -15.73 -2.08
N PRO A 8 -2.58 -15.67 -2.72
CA PRO A 8 -3.28 -16.87 -3.19
C PRO A 8 -2.49 -17.56 -4.31
N GLU A 9 -2.46 -18.91 -4.31
CA GLU A 9 -1.89 -19.69 -5.41
C GLU A 9 -2.62 -19.46 -6.74
N HIS A 10 -3.91 -19.18 -6.67
CA HIS A 10 -4.78 -18.88 -7.82
C HIS A 10 -5.47 -17.52 -7.62
N PRO A 11 -4.81 -16.39 -7.97
CA PRO A 11 -5.37 -15.06 -7.79
C PRO A 11 -6.72 -14.88 -8.51
N LYS A 12 -7.71 -14.34 -7.79
CA LYS A 12 -9.05 -14.05 -8.34
C LYS A 12 -9.09 -12.81 -9.23
N SER A 13 -8.05 -11.97 -9.19
CA SER A 13 -7.90 -10.78 -10.03
C SER A 13 -6.43 -10.37 -10.14
N ASN A 14 -6.13 -9.44 -11.04
CA ASN A 14 -4.80 -8.82 -11.18
C ASN A 14 -4.63 -7.56 -10.31
N TYR A 15 -5.54 -7.28 -9.38
CA TYR A 15 -5.40 -6.16 -8.45
C TYR A 15 -4.66 -6.60 -7.19
N ALA A 16 -3.50 -6.00 -6.96
CA ALA A 16 -2.81 -6.07 -5.67
C ALA A 16 -3.35 -5.00 -4.73
N VAL A 17 -3.37 -5.29 -3.42
CA VAL A 17 -3.61 -4.27 -2.38
C VAL A 17 -2.25 -3.62 -2.06
N PRO A 18 -2.05 -2.33 -2.37
CA PRO A 18 -0.78 -1.67 -2.12
C PRO A 18 -0.57 -1.43 -0.62
N GLY A 19 0.69 -1.18 -0.23
CA GLY A 19 1.10 -0.93 1.16
C GLY A 19 0.68 0.43 1.75
N LEU A 20 -0.54 0.90 1.48
CA LEU A 20 -1.10 2.13 2.04
C LEU A 20 -2.51 1.86 2.55
N TYR A 21 -2.72 2.06 3.84
CA TYR A 21 -3.96 1.71 4.53
C TYR A 21 -4.42 2.86 5.42
N PHE A 22 -5.72 3.12 5.44
CA PHE A 22 -6.36 4.06 6.34
C PHE A 22 -7.38 3.30 7.18
N TYR A 23 -7.29 3.45 8.50
CA TYR A 23 -8.21 2.82 9.43
C TYR A 23 -8.70 3.84 10.44
N ASP A 24 -9.89 3.59 10.98
CA ASP A 24 -10.33 4.24 12.21
C ASP A 24 -9.68 3.56 13.43
N ASN A 25 -10.11 3.95 14.63
CA ASN A 25 -9.50 3.49 15.88
C ASN A 25 -9.76 2.00 16.18
N ASP A 26 -10.79 1.37 15.57
CA ASP A 26 -11.10 -0.05 15.82
C ASP A 26 -9.95 -0.97 15.39
N VAL A 27 -9.06 -0.49 14.52
CA VAL A 27 -7.89 -1.24 14.05
C VAL A 27 -7.02 -1.77 15.19
N VAL A 28 -6.95 -1.06 16.31
CA VAL A 28 -6.13 -1.46 17.47
C VAL A 28 -6.66 -2.77 18.06
N ASP A 29 -7.96 -2.82 18.34
CA ASP A 29 -8.61 -4.00 18.91
C ASP A 29 -8.68 -5.15 17.88
N ILE A 30 -8.90 -4.83 16.61
CA ILE A 30 -8.88 -5.82 15.52
C ILE A 30 -7.51 -6.48 15.46
N ALA A 31 -6.43 -5.69 15.37
CA ALA A 31 -5.06 -6.16 15.28
C ALA A 31 -4.66 -7.02 16.49
N ALA A 32 -5.05 -6.62 17.71
CA ALA A 32 -4.78 -7.38 18.93
C ALA A 32 -5.42 -8.79 18.92
N ASN A 33 -6.50 -8.97 18.17
CA ASN A 33 -7.22 -10.23 18.08
C ASN A 33 -6.85 -11.09 16.86
N VAL A 34 -6.06 -10.57 15.92
CA VAL A 34 -5.57 -11.33 14.76
C VAL A 34 -4.74 -12.52 15.22
N LYS A 35 -5.01 -13.70 14.64
CA LYS A 35 -4.22 -14.91 14.89
C LYS A 35 -3.13 -15.05 13.82
N PRO A 36 -1.96 -15.63 14.18
CA PRO A 36 -0.92 -15.91 13.19
C PRO A 36 -1.47 -16.73 12.01
N SER A 37 -1.04 -16.38 10.80
CA SER A 37 -1.39 -17.11 9.58
C SER A 37 -0.64 -18.44 9.48
N ALA A 38 -0.87 -19.19 8.40
CA ALA A 38 -0.08 -20.37 8.08
C ALA A 38 1.43 -20.07 7.93
N ARG A 39 1.80 -18.80 7.69
CA ARG A 39 3.19 -18.31 7.63
C ARG A 39 3.73 -17.87 8.99
N GLY A 40 2.91 -17.89 10.04
CA GLY A 40 3.27 -17.40 11.37
C GLY A 40 3.23 -15.87 11.50
N GLU A 41 2.69 -15.16 10.51
CA GLU A 41 2.63 -13.69 10.48
C GLU A 41 1.27 -13.17 10.98
N ILE A 42 1.27 -11.96 11.56
CA ILE A 42 0.04 -11.19 11.83
C ILE A 42 -0.26 -10.37 10.57
N GLU A 43 -1.22 -10.86 9.79
CA GLU A 43 -1.45 -10.37 8.42
C GLU A 43 -2.28 -9.10 8.39
N ILE A 44 -1.81 -8.09 7.64
CA ILE A 44 -2.62 -6.91 7.33
C ILE A 44 -3.89 -7.30 6.54
N THR A 45 -3.82 -8.35 5.73
CA THR A 45 -4.97 -8.90 5.00
C THR A 45 -6.05 -9.44 5.95
N SER A 46 -5.69 -9.95 7.14
CA SER A 46 -6.68 -10.35 8.15
C SER A 46 -7.42 -9.14 8.72
N ILE A 47 -6.73 -8.02 8.94
CA ILE A 47 -7.36 -6.77 9.36
C ILE A 47 -8.31 -6.26 8.28
N ASN A 48 -7.87 -6.19 7.02
CA ASN A 48 -8.70 -5.78 5.89
C ASN A 48 -9.96 -6.66 5.74
N ASN A 49 -9.82 -7.97 5.94
CA ASN A 49 -10.94 -8.91 5.88
C ASN A 49 -11.95 -8.71 7.03
N GLU A 50 -11.53 -8.25 8.21
CA GLU A 50 -12.46 -7.91 9.28
C GLU A 50 -13.29 -6.66 8.94
N TYR A 51 -12.67 -5.61 8.39
CA TYR A 51 -13.42 -4.46 7.87
C TYR A 51 -14.34 -4.85 6.70
N LEU A 52 -13.90 -5.76 5.83
CA LEU A 52 -14.72 -6.29 4.73
C LEU A 52 -15.94 -7.04 5.28
N ARG A 53 -15.75 -7.90 6.28
CA ARG A 53 -16.81 -8.66 6.95
C ARG A 53 -17.83 -7.74 7.62
N ARG A 54 -17.38 -6.62 8.19
CA ARG A 54 -18.23 -5.56 8.77
C ARG A 54 -18.95 -4.71 7.71
N GLY A 55 -18.58 -4.84 6.44
CA GLY A 55 -19.10 -4.00 5.35
C GLY A 55 -18.60 -2.56 5.38
N THR A 56 -17.56 -2.27 6.16
CA THR A 56 -16.99 -0.92 6.33
C THR A 56 -15.70 -0.71 5.54
N LEU A 57 -15.17 -1.75 4.88
CA LEU A 57 -14.01 -1.62 4.00
C LEU A 57 -14.37 -0.85 2.72
N GLN A 58 -13.69 0.26 2.50
CA GLN A 58 -13.66 0.98 1.22
C GLN A 58 -12.38 0.64 0.45
N VAL A 59 -12.50 0.48 -0.87
CA VAL A 59 -11.37 0.16 -1.75
C VAL A 59 -11.38 1.14 -2.91
N GLU A 60 -10.28 1.90 -3.02
CA GLU A 60 -10.06 2.85 -4.10
C GLU A 60 -9.09 2.27 -5.13
N THR A 61 -9.45 2.36 -6.41
CA THR A 61 -8.60 1.85 -7.49
C THR A 61 -7.61 2.91 -7.94
N LEU A 62 -6.31 2.62 -7.81
CA LEU A 62 -5.26 3.43 -8.43
C LEU A 62 -5.17 3.08 -9.93
N GLY A 63 -5.58 4.00 -10.78
CA GLY A 63 -5.55 3.79 -12.23
C GLY A 63 -4.12 3.68 -12.77
N ARG A 64 -3.97 3.19 -14.01
CA ARG A 64 -2.69 2.97 -14.70
C ARG A 64 -1.76 4.19 -14.81
N GLY A 65 -2.25 5.40 -14.52
CA GLY A 65 -1.45 6.62 -14.48
C GLY A 65 -0.65 6.80 -13.18
N PHE A 66 -0.94 5.98 -12.16
CA PHE A 66 -0.15 5.94 -10.93
C PHE A 66 1.00 4.95 -11.06
N ALA A 67 2.18 5.36 -10.60
CA ALA A 67 3.29 4.46 -10.35
C ALA A 67 3.22 3.99 -8.90
N TRP A 68 2.99 2.69 -8.70
CA TRP A 68 3.22 2.02 -7.43
C TRP A 68 4.45 1.13 -7.60
N LEU A 69 5.51 1.47 -6.88
CA LEU A 69 6.82 0.83 -6.96
C LEU A 69 7.16 0.29 -5.57
N ASP A 70 7.62 -0.94 -5.52
CA ASP A 70 8.18 -1.56 -4.32
C ASP A 70 9.67 -1.82 -4.56
N THR A 71 10.48 -1.78 -3.50
CA THR A 71 11.94 -1.94 -3.59
C THR A 71 12.39 -3.29 -2.99
N GLY A 72 11.60 -4.33 -3.23
CA GLY A 72 11.79 -5.66 -2.63
C GLY A 72 12.98 -6.46 -3.18
N THR A 73 13.47 -6.13 -4.38
CA THR A 73 14.68 -6.74 -4.99
C THR A 73 15.67 -5.67 -5.46
N HIS A 74 16.91 -6.08 -5.76
CA HIS A 74 17.94 -5.18 -6.29
C HIS A 74 17.52 -4.52 -7.61
N ASP A 75 16.93 -5.28 -8.52
CA ASP A 75 16.45 -4.77 -9.80
C ASP A 75 15.28 -3.79 -9.60
N GLN A 76 14.32 -4.15 -8.73
CA GLN A 76 13.19 -3.28 -8.40
C GLN A 76 13.62 -1.95 -7.77
N LEU A 77 14.64 -1.97 -6.92
CA LEU A 77 15.23 -0.76 -6.34
C LEU A 77 15.87 0.12 -7.42
N LEU A 78 16.62 -0.47 -8.36
CA LEU A 78 17.22 0.26 -9.46
C LEU A 78 16.16 0.89 -10.37
N ASP A 79 15.13 0.12 -10.75
CA ASP A 79 14.01 0.61 -11.55
C ASP A 79 13.30 1.79 -10.88
N ALA A 80 13.08 1.72 -9.56
CA ALA A 80 12.47 2.80 -8.80
C ALA A 80 13.35 4.06 -8.74
N ALA A 81 14.67 3.89 -8.57
CA ALA A 81 15.62 4.99 -8.57
C ALA A 81 15.66 5.69 -9.95
N ASP A 82 15.70 4.91 -11.02
CA ASP A 82 15.70 5.42 -12.40
C ASP A 82 14.40 6.16 -12.73
N PHE A 83 13.25 5.65 -12.29
CA PHE A 83 11.96 6.33 -12.43
C PHE A 83 11.96 7.72 -11.77
N VAL A 84 12.41 7.80 -10.51
CA VAL A 84 12.49 9.07 -9.76
C VAL A 84 13.51 10.01 -10.42
N ALA A 85 14.69 9.52 -10.78
CA ALA A 85 15.74 10.33 -11.41
C ALA A 85 15.28 10.94 -12.73
N ALA A 86 14.62 10.15 -13.59
CA ALA A 86 14.09 10.62 -14.87
C ALA A 86 13.03 11.73 -14.68
N PHE A 87 12.11 11.54 -13.73
CA PHE A 87 11.06 12.52 -13.46
C PHE A 87 11.64 13.85 -12.94
N GLN A 88 12.51 13.79 -11.93
CA GLN A 88 13.12 14.99 -11.35
C GLN A 88 13.96 15.75 -12.37
N LYS A 89 14.76 15.04 -13.17
CA LYS A 89 15.58 15.65 -14.23
C LYS A 89 14.74 16.36 -15.29
N ARG A 90 13.53 15.84 -15.58
CA ARG A 90 12.65 16.41 -16.60
C ARG A 90 11.81 17.59 -16.09
N GLN A 91 11.35 17.52 -14.84
CA GLN A 91 10.42 18.52 -14.27
C GLN A 91 11.14 19.66 -13.53
N GLY A 92 12.36 19.45 -13.04
CA GLY A 92 13.04 20.40 -12.17
C GLY A 92 12.42 20.51 -10.77
N LEU A 93 11.56 19.56 -10.41
CA LEU A 93 10.96 19.40 -9.08
C LEU A 93 11.46 18.11 -8.45
N TYR A 94 11.57 18.09 -7.12
CA TYR A 94 12.00 16.92 -6.37
C TYR A 94 10.79 16.11 -5.86
N ILE A 95 10.85 14.79 -5.99
CA ILE A 95 9.83 13.88 -5.46
C ILE A 95 10.14 13.68 -3.97
N SER A 96 9.11 13.78 -3.12
CA SER A 96 9.22 13.52 -1.68
C SER A 96 10.26 14.38 -0.92
N CYS A 97 10.50 15.63 -1.35
CA CYS A 97 11.26 16.62 -0.56
C CYS A 97 10.41 17.08 0.63
N ILE A 98 10.78 16.63 1.83
CA ILE A 98 9.99 16.84 3.05
C ILE A 98 9.93 18.32 3.47
N GLU A 99 10.98 19.10 3.20
CA GLU A 99 11.04 20.53 3.48
C GLU A 99 10.08 21.31 2.57
N GLU A 100 10.04 21.00 1.28
CA GLU A 100 9.09 21.61 0.33
C GLU A 100 7.64 21.25 0.69
N ILE A 101 7.39 20.00 1.07
CA ILE A 101 6.07 19.54 1.51
C ILE A 101 5.62 20.29 2.77
N ALA A 102 6.49 20.41 3.78
CA ALA A 102 6.19 21.12 5.02
C ALA A 102 5.90 22.60 4.77
N TYR A 103 6.77 23.26 3.99
CA TYR A 103 6.59 24.66 3.60
C TYR A 103 5.26 24.90 2.87
N LYS A 104 4.90 24.06 1.89
CA LYS A 104 3.63 24.18 1.14
C LYS A 104 2.40 23.87 2.00
N ARG A 105 2.52 23.00 3.01
CA ARG A 105 1.42 22.66 3.92
C ARG A 105 1.26 23.62 5.09
N GLY A 106 2.25 24.50 5.34
CA GLY A 106 2.22 25.45 6.45
C GLY A 106 2.35 24.79 7.82
N PHE A 107 3.12 23.70 7.91
CA PHE A 107 3.48 23.04 9.17
C PHE A 107 4.45 23.87 10.01
#